data_AF-A0A3D0H2F5-F1
#
_entry.id   AF-A0A3D0H2F5-F1
#
_cell.length_a   1.000
_cell.length_b   1.000
_cell.length_c   1.000
_cell.angle_alpha   90.00
_cell.angle_beta   90.00
_cell.angle_gamma   90.00
#
_symmetry.space_group_name_H-M   'P 1'
#
loop_
_entity.id
_entity.type
_entity.pdbx_description
1 polymer ?
#
loop_
_entity_poly.entity_id
_entity_poly.type
_entity_poly.pdbx_seq_one_letter_code
_entity_poly.pdbx_strand_id
1 'polypeptide(L)' 'GRTCIIVSHRVAPLADAQTIVVMDRGRLVAQGNHAQLLEKSDFYRTIHRQQSALRKAETI' A
#
# COMPACT_ATOMS: atom_id res chain seq x y z
N GLY A 1 13.13 21.36 -3.84
CA GLY A 1 12.50 20.08 -3.43
C GLY A 1 11.09 20.03 -3.97
N ARG A 2 10.58 18.84 -4.31
CA ARG A 2 9.20 18.64 -4.78
C ARG A 2 8.52 17.66 -3.84
N THR A 3 7.35 18.01 -3.33
CA THR A 3 6.51 17.10 -2.55
C THR A 3 5.42 16.56 -3.47
N CYS A 4 5.29 15.24 -3.57
CA CYS A 4 4.27 14.57 -4.36
C CYS A 4 3.40 13.73 -3.43
N ILE A 5 2.08 13.89 -3.53
CA ILE A 5 1.11 13.09 -2.80
C ILE A 5 0.32 12.28 -3.84
N ILE A 6 0.33 10.96 -3.69
CA ILE A 6 -0.34 10.03 -4.59
C ILE A 6 -1.38 9.26 -3.78
N VAL A 7 -2.63 9.28 -4.24
CA VAL A 7 -3.72 8.48 -3.68
C VAL A 7 -4.10 7.42 -4.70
N SER A 8 -4.04 6.15 -4.31
CA SER A 8 -4.37 5.04 -5.20
C SER A 8 -5.13 3.97 -4.45
N HIS A 9 -6.02 3.29 -5.18
CA HIS A 9 -6.58 2.02 -4.75
C HIS A 9 -5.59 0.87 -4.96
N ARG A 10 -4.48 1.08 -5.69
CA ARG A 10 -3.48 0.05 -5.99
C ARG A 10 -2.22 0.23 -5.13
N VAL A 11 -1.69 -0.88 -4.61
CA VAL A 11 -0.47 -0.89 -3.78
C VAL A 11 0.80 -0.72 -4.63
N ALA A 12 0.82 -1.26 -5.86
CA ALA A 12 1.99 -1.21 -6.75
C ALA A 12 2.57 0.20 -6.96
N PRO A 13 1.79 1.23 -7.35
CA PRO A 13 2.32 2.59 -7.52
C PRO A 13 2.75 3.26 -6.21
N LEU A 14 2.38 2.69 -5.05
CA LEU A 14 2.73 3.22 -3.73
C LEU A 14 3.98 2.56 -3.13
N ALA A 15 4.47 1.46 -3.73
CA ALA A 15 5.57 0.67 -3.16
C ALA A 15 6.89 1.45 -3.07
N ASP A 16 7.13 2.38 -4.00
CA ASP A 16 8.33 3.23 -4.05
C ASP A 16 8.19 4.51 -3.21
N ALA A 17 7.06 4.72 -2.54
CA ALA A 17 6.85 5.91 -1.74
C ALA A 17 7.73 5.91 -0.48
N GLN A 18 8.30 7.08 -0.17
CA GLN A 18 9.07 7.30 1.06
C GLN A 18 8.21 7.11 2.30
N THR A 19 6.94 7.47 2.22
CA THR A 19 5.95 7.28 3.29
C THR A 19 4.62 6.93 2.67
N ILE A 20 4.04 5.83 3.14
CA ILE A 20 2.72 5.34 2.80
C ILE A 20 1.84 5.55 4.03
N VAL A 21 0.65 6.09 3.79
CA VAL A 21 -0.37 6.36 4.80
C VAL A 21 -1.57 5.49 4.46
N VAL A 22 -1.97 4.61 5.37
CA VAL A 22 -3.10 3.71 5.18
C VAL A 22 -4.27 4.22 6.00
N MET A 23 -5.38 4.49 5.33
CA MET A 23 -6.60 4.97 5.97
C MET A 23 -7.72 3.96 5.86
N ASP A 24 -8.50 3.82 6.94
CA ASP A 24 -9.76 3.08 6.96
C ASP A 24 -10.83 3.93 7.65
N ARG A 25 -11.99 4.10 7.01
CA ARG A 25 -13.15 4.85 7.54
C ARG A 25 -12.79 6.22 8.13
N GLY A 26 -11.92 6.97 7.45
CA GLY A 26 -11.50 8.31 7.88
C GLY A 26 -10.45 8.33 9.00
N ARG A 27 -9.91 7.18 9.40
CA ARG A 27 -8.85 7.08 10.42
C ARG A 27 -7.55 6.56 9.84
N LEU A 28 -6.44 7.07 10.35
CA LEU A 28 -5.10 6.53 10.09
C LEU A 28 -4.95 5.19 10.80
N VAL A 29 -4.77 4.10 10.05
CA VAL A 29 -4.60 2.76 10.62
C VAL A 29 -3.17 2.25 10.55
N ALA A 30 -2.36 2.76 9.61
CA ALA A 30 -0.93 2.46 9.55
C ALA A 30 -0.16 3.54 8.78
N GLN A 31 1.11 3.72 9.12
CA GLN A 31 2.02 4.62 8.42
C GLN A 31 3.44 4.04 8.42
N GLY A 32 4.15 4.19 7.29
CA GLY A 32 5.54 3.76 7.14
C GLY A 32 5.93 3.59 5.69
N ASN A 33 7.15 3.12 5.41
CA ASN A 33 7.50 2.68 4.06
C ASN A 33 6.92 1.29 3.77
N HIS A 34 7.02 0.85 2.51
CA HIS A 34 6.48 -0.44 2.07
C HIS A 34 6.96 -1.63 2.92
N ALA A 35 8.27 -1.72 3.19
CA ALA A 35 8.84 -2.82 3.98
C ALA A 35 8.34 -2.82 5.44
N GLN A 36 8.32 -1.64 6.08
CA GLN A 36 7.82 -1.48 7.44
C GLN A 36 6.34 -1.86 7.55
N LEU A 37 5.51 -1.49 6.58
CA LEU A 37 4.10 -1.83 6.57
C LEU A 37 3.86 -3.32 6.29
N LEU A 38 4.67 -3.94 5.42
CA LEU A 38 4.64 -5.39 5.23
C LEU A 38 5.04 -6.15 6.50
N GLU A 39 5.93 -5.61 7.33
CA GLU A 39 6.30 -6.27 8.58
C GLU A 39 5.29 -6.00 9.70
N LYS A 40 4.83 -4.77 9.86
CA LYS A 40 4.12 -4.32 11.07
C LYS A 40 2.60 -4.19 10.91
N SER A 41 2.07 -4.16 9.69
CA SER A 41 0.64 -3.95 9.45
C SER A 41 -0.01 -5.16 8.78
N ASP A 42 -0.82 -5.89 9.56
CA ASP A 42 -1.65 -6.98 9.03
C ASP A 42 -2.65 -6.50 7.99
N PHE A 43 -3.17 -5.27 8.17
CA PHE A 43 -4.11 -4.64 7.25
C PHE A 43 -3.45 -4.36 5.89
N TYR A 44 -2.28 -3.72 5.88
CA TYR A 44 -1.54 -3.48 4.65
C TYR A 44 -1.12 -4.78 3.97
N ARG A 45 -0.66 -5.79 4.72
CA ARG A 45 -0.34 -7.14 4.21
C ARG A 45 -1.54 -7.78 3.51
N THR A 46 -2.72 -7.65 4.07
CA THR A 46 -3.96 -8.22 3.51
C THR A 46 -4.29 -7.59 2.17
N ILE A 47 -4.29 -6.25 2.09
CA ILE A 47 -4.52 -5.52 0.84
C ILE A 47 -3.47 -5.89 -0.21
N HIS A 48 -2.19 -5.88 0.17
CA HIS A 48 -1.10 -6.24 -0.73
C HIS A 48 -1.26 -7.65 -1.29
N ARG A 49 -1.60 -8.65 -0.46
CA ARG A 49 -1.84 -10.03 -0.90
C ARG A 49 -3.03 -10.13 -1.87
N GLN A 50 -4.14 -9.46 -1.58
CA GLN A 50 -5.31 -9.47 -2.47
C GLN A 50 -4.97 -8.90 -3.85
N GLN A 51 -4.25 -7.78 -3.90
CA GLN A 51 -3.93 -7.12 -5.16
C GLN A 51 -2.81 -7.81 -5.95
N SER A 52 -1.87 -8.46 -5.27
CA SER A 52 -0.83 -9.26 -5.93
C SER A 52 -1.39 -10.57 -6.50
N ALA A 53 -2.39 -11.16 -5.86
CA ALA A 53 -3.10 -12.32 -6.40
C ALA A 53 -3.91 -11.98 -7.66
N LEU A 54 -4.63 -10.84 -7.66
CA LEU A 54 -5.40 -10.37 -8.81
C LEU A 54 -4.51 -10.12 -10.04
N ARG A 55 -3.29 -9.59 -9.84
CA ARG A 55 -2.33 -9.34 -10.92
C ARG A 55 -1.81 -10.62 -11.58
N LYS A 56 -1.78 -11.75 -10.87
CA LYS A 56 -1.35 -13.05 -11.43
C LYS A 56 -2.42 -13.69 -12.31
N ALA A 57 -3.70 -13.37 -12.10
CA ALA A 57 -4.80 -13.92 -12.89
C ALA A 57 -4.94 -13.26 -14.27
N GLU A 58 -4.43 -12.04 -14.45
CA GLU A 58 -4.47 -11.28 -15.72
C GLU A 58 -3.25 -11.56 -16.62
N THR A 59 -2.27 -12.35 -16.14
CA THR A 59 -1.11 -12.80 -16.93
C THR A 59 -1.24 -14.30 -17.20
N ILE A 60 -2.31 -14.71 -17.90
CA ILE A 60 -2.47 -16.05 -18.50
C ILE A 60 -3.11 -15.85 -19.87
#